data_AF-A0A8J6BIT6-F1
#
_entry.id   AF-A0A8J6BIT6-F1
#
_cell.length_a   1.000
_cell.length_b   1.000
_cell.length_c   1.000
_cell.angle_alpha   90.00
_cell.angle_beta   90.00
_cell.angle_gamma   90.00
#
_symmetry.space_group_name_H-M   'P 1'
#
loop_
_entity.id
_entity.type
_entity.pdbx_description
1 polymer ?
#
loop_
_entity_poly.entity_id
_entity_poly.type
_entity_poly.pdbx_seq_one_letter_code
_entity_poly.pdbx_strand_id
1 'polypeptide(L)'
;MATTRKGMVTPLGAVFSPEEMRRAVARVVEAAARRRAELARLKGFATNNVVLVSLVPFGGAVFFPGRLINTNELLVLLGEGYYTERSAKQTTEILCRRGIKLETQVEAMKTTIADLEAEAKLFESTADEASVKLCFH
;
A
#
# COMPACT_ATOMS: atom_id res chain seq x y z
N MET A 1 -26.08 -40.47 -74.07
CA MET A 1 -24.79 -40.08 -73.48
C MET A 1 -25.00 -39.61 -72.04
N ALA A 2 -24.07 -39.99 -71.16
CA ALA A 2 -23.84 -39.52 -69.78
C ALA A 2 -24.92 -39.83 -68.72
N THR A 3 -24.80 -41.00 -68.11
CA THR A 3 -25.39 -41.39 -66.81
C THR A 3 -24.82 -40.55 -65.66
N THR A 4 -25.69 -39.85 -64.93
CA THR A 4 -25.34 -39.10 -63.72
C THR A 4 -25.13 -40.04 -62.54
N ARG A 5 -23.88 -40.27 -62.11
CA ARG A 5 -23.55 -41.00 -60.86
C ARG A 5 -23.96 -40.14 -59.65
N LYS A 6 -25.03 -40.52 -58.94
CA LYS A 6 -25.33 -40.00 -57.60
C LYS A 6 -24.28 -40.52 -56.62
N GLY A 7 -23.44 -39.65 -56.07
CA GLY A 7 -22.54 -40.00 -54.96
C GLY A 7 -23.33 -40.32 -53.71
N MET A 8 -23.05 -41.44 -53.05
CA MET A 8 -23.62 -41.75 -51.74
C MET A 8 -22.88 -40.95 -50.66
N VAL A 9 -23.59 -40.03 -50.01
CA VAL A 9 -23.08 -39.35 -48.82
C VAL A 9 -23.35 -40.28 -47.64
N THR A 10 -22.32 -40.98 -47.18
CA THR A 10 -22.40 -41.77 -45.94
C THR A 10 -22.66 -40.80 -44.79
N PRO A 11 -23.75 -40.97 -44.01
CA PRO A 11 -24.01 -40.12 -42.86
C PRO A 11 -22.83 -40.19 -41.89
N LEU A 12 -22.45 -39.05 -41.30
CA LEU A 12 -21.31 -38.97 -40.39
C LEU A 12 -21.38 -40.00 -39.24
N GLY A 13 -22.59 -40.37 -38.81
CA GLY A 13 -22.86 -41.39 -37.79
C GLY A 13 -22.67 -42.85 -38.23
N ALA A 14 -22.47 -43.12 -39.54
CA ALA A 14 -22.13 -44.44 -40.05
C ALA A 14 -20.60 -44.66 -40.17
N VAL A 15 -19.80 -43.62 -39.93
CA VAL A 15 -18.32 -43.65 -40.00
C VAL A 15 -17.67 -43.97 -38.65
N PHE A 16 -18.37 -43.72 -37.54
CA PHE A 16 -17.84 -43.89 -36.19
C PHE A 16 -18.70 -44.85 -35.37
N SER A 17 -18.06 -45.79 -34.67
CA SER A 17 -18.77 -46.66 -33.74
C SER A 17 -19.35 -45.83 -32.58
N PRO A 18 -20.57 -46.13 -32.09
CA PRO A 18 -21.14 -45.50 -30.90
C PRO A 18 -20.20 -45.52 -29.69
N GLU A 19 -19.37 -46.56 -29.57
CA GLU A 19 -18.36 -46.64 -28.52
C GLU A 19 -17.20 -45.67 -28.70
N GLU A 20 -16.74 -45.47 -29.93
CA GLU A 20 -15.66 -44.52 -30.24
C GLU A 20 -16.11 -43.09 -29.97
N MET A 21 -17.36 -42.77 -30.31
CA MET A 21 -17.97 -41.48 -29.97
C MET A 21 -18.12 -41.30 -28.46
N ARG A 22 -18.55 -42.32 -27.72
CA ARG A 22 -18.61 -42.26 -26.23
C ARG A 22 -17.23 -42.07 -25.61
N ARG A 23 -16.20 -42.75 -26.12
CA ARG A 23 -14.80 -42.57 -25.68
C ARG A 23 -14.28 -41.16 -26.00
N ALA A 24 -14.59 -40.62 -27.18
CA ALA A 24 -14.23 -39.26 -27.55
C ALA A 24 -14.92 -38.23 -26.63
N VAL A 25 -16.22 -38.39 -26.35
CA VAL A 25 -16.96 -37.54 -25.42
C VAL A 25 -16.36 -37.61 -24.01
N ALA A 26 -16.06 -38.81 -23.50
CA ALA A 26 -15.43 -38.99 -22.19
C ALA A 26 -14.09 -38.25 -22.09
N ARG A 27 -13.23 -38.37 -23.12
CA ARG A 27 -11.95 -37.64 -23.20
C ARG A 27 -12.14 -36.13 -23.18
N VAL A 28 -13.12 -35.61 -23.92
CA VAL A 28 -13.40 -34.17 -23.96
C VAL A 28 -13.95 -33.67 -22.63
N VAL A 29 -14.85 -34.43 -21.99
CA VAL A 29 -15.39 -34.11 -20.67
C VAL A 29 -14.28 -34.10 -19.61
N GLU A 30 -13.39 -35.07 -19.63
CA GLU A 30 -12.26 -35.13 -18.71
C GLU A 30 -11.29 -33.97 -18.94
N ALA A 31 -10.97 -33.65 -20.19
CA ALA A 31 -10.16 -32.49 -20.54
C ALA A 31 -10.80 -31.17 -20.08
N ALA A 32 -12.12 -31.03 -20.25
CA ALA A 32 -12.87 -29.88 -19.76
C ALA A 32 -12.85 -29.79 -18.22
N ALA A 33 -12.99 -30.92 -17.52
CA ALA A 33 -12.90 -30.98 -16.07
C ALA A 33 -11.51 -30.54 -15.57
N ARG A 34 -10.44 -31.04 -16.19
CA ARG A 34 -9.06 -30.60 -15.89
C ARG A 34 -8.87 -29.10 -16.10
N ARG A 35 -9.39 -28.54 -17.20
CA ARG A 35 -9.29 -27.09 -17.47
C ARG A 35 -10.10 -26.24 -16.49
N ARG A 36 -11.27 -26.72 -16.03
CA ARG A 36 -12.06 -26.06 -14.99
C ARG A 36 -11.33 -26.06 -13.63
N ALA A 37 -10.70 -27.17 -13.26
CA ALA A 37 -9.90 -27.24 -12.03
C ALA A 37 -8.71 -26.27 -12.07
N GLU A 38 -8.02 -26.20 -13.21
CA GLU A 38 -6.92 -25.26 -13.40
C GLU A 38 -7.39 -23.79 -13.35
N LEU A 39 -8.54 -23.49 -13.96
CA LEU A 39 -9.15 -22.16 -13.88
C LEU A 39 -9.49 -21.78 -12.42
N ALA A 40 -10.02 -22.72 -11.64
CA ALA A 40 -10.32 -22.48 -10.22
C ALA A 40 -9.03 -22.21 -9.41
N ARG A 41 -7.96 -22.96 -9.69
CA ARG A 41 -6.63 -22.75 -9.10
C ARG A 41 -6.10 -21.35 -9.42
N LEU A 42 -6.11 -20.95 -10.69
CA LEU A 42 -5.62 -19.64 -11.12
C LEU A 42 -6.44 -18.50 -10.54
N LYS A 43 -7.77 -18.64 -10.43
CA LYS A 43 -8.62 -17.66 -9.75
C LYS A 43 -8.26 -17.54 -8.27
N GLY A 44 -8.02 -18.65 -7.58
CA GLY A 44 -7.57 -18.64 -6.19
C GLY A 44 -6.23 -17.90 -6.01
N PHE A 45 -5.26 -18.16 -6.89
CA PHE A 45 -3.99 -17.42 -6.88
C PHE A 45 -4.17 -15.93 -7.16
N ALA A 46 -4.97 -15.56 -8.16
CA ALA A 46 -5.25 -14.16 -8.46
C ALA A 46 -5.88 -13.44 -7.25
N THR A 47 -6.85 -14.06 -6.58
CA THR A 47 -7.47 -13.50 -5.36
C THR A 47 -6.46 -13.35 -4.22
N ASN A 48 -5.56 -14.31 -4.05
CA ASN A 48 -4.51 -14.23 -3.02
C ASN A 48 -3.44 -13.18 -3.35
N ASN A 49 -3.13 -12.95 -4.63
CA ASN A 49 -2.10 -12.00 -5.07
C ASN A 49 -2.51 -10.53 -5.00
N VAL A 50 -3.81 -10.23 -4.85
CA VAL A 50 -4.28 -8.85 -4.62
C VAL A 50 -3.99 -8.39 -3.18
N VAL A 51 -3.68 -9.32 -2.28
CA VAL A 51 -3.61 -9.04 -0.84
C VAL A 51 -2.19 -9.20 -0.32
N LEU A 52 -1.56 -8.08 0.03
CA LEU A 52 -0.28 -8.09 0.74
C LEU A 52 -0.52 -8.56 2.19
N VAL A 53 0.04 -9.71 2.54
CA VAL A 53 0.01 -10.25 3.92
C VAL A 53 1.06 -9.51 4.74
N SER A 54 0.64 -8.96 5.88
CA SER A 54 1.51 -8.22 6.80
C SER A 54 1.34 -8.75 8.22
N LEU A 55 2.40 -8.75 9.02
CA LEU A 55 2.35 -9.09 10.44
C LEU A 55 2.15 -7.81 11.24
N VAL A 56 1.04 -7.71 11.99
CA VAL A 56 0.71 -6.53 12.79
C VAL A 56 1.16 -6.77 14.24
N PRO A 57 2.01 -5.92 14.83
CA PRO A 57 2.41 -6.06 16.22
C PRO A 57 1.23 -5.84 17.16
N PHE A 58 1.15 -6.66 18.21
CA PHE A 58 0.17 -6.54 19.28
C PHE A 58 0.87 -6.74 20.63
N GLY A 59 1.07 -5.65 21.36
CA GLY A 59 1.88 -5.67 22.59
C GLY A 59 3.37 -5.87 22.31
N GLY A 60 4.14 -6.18 23.36
CA GLY A 60 5.61 -6.13 23.32
C GLY A 60 6.32 -7.27 22.58
N ALA A 61 5.65 -8.39 22.29
CA ALA A 61 6.31 -9.58 21.73
C ALA A 61 5.43 -10.45 20.82
N VAL A 62 4.23 -10.00 20.43
CA VAL A 62 3.28 -10.81 19.65
C VAL A 62 2.95 -10.12 18.33
N PHE A 63 2.78 -10.91 17.27
CA PHE A 63 2.37 -10.46 15.95
C PHE A 63 1.17 -11.27 15.46
N PHE A 64 0.18 -10.59 14.89
CA PHE A 64 -0.97 -11.22 14.25
C PHE A 64 -0.87 -11.15 12.73
N PRO A 65 -1.25 -12.23 12.01
CA PRO A 65 -1.36 -12.17 10.56
C PRO A 65 -2.50 -11.23 10.16
N GLY A 66 -2.18 -10.23 9.35
CA GLY A 66 -3.10 -9.26 8.80
C GLY A 66 -2.99 -9.18 7.29
N ARG A 67 -3.95 -8.46 6.70
CA ARG A 67 -4.03 -8.21 5.26
C ARG A 67 -4.12 -6.70 5.07
N LEU A 68 -3.27 -6.16 4.21
CA LEU A 68 -3.37 -4.75 3.84
C LEU A 68 -4.57 -4.57 2.90
N ILE A 69 -5.49 -3.72 3.31
CA ILE A 69 -6.65 -3.27 2.56
C ILE A 69 -6.66 -1.74 2.55
N ASN A 70 -7.29 -1.14 1.55
CA ASN A 70 -7.44 0.32 1.41
C ASN A 70 -6.12 1.09 1.57
N THR A 71 -5.05 0.66 0.88
CA THR A 71 -3.69 1.23 1.00
C THR A 71 -3.57 2.71 0.64
N ASN A 72 -4.60 3.29 0.01
CA ASN A 72 -4.66 4.69 -0.37
C ASN A 72 -5.37 5.56 0.68
N GLU A 73 -5.79 4.99 1.80
CA GLU A 73 -6.46 5.69 2.91
C GLU A 73 -5.66 5.50 4.20
N LEU A 74 -5.50 6.57 4.96
CA LEU A 74 -4.70 6.61 6.18
C LEU A 74 -5.52 7.30 7.27
N LEU A 75 -5.45 6.77 8.49
CA LEU A 75 -6.03 7.41 9.67
C LEU A 75 -5.09 8.52 10.16
N VAL A 76 -5.54 9.77 10.11
CA VAL A 76 -4.73 10.95 10.47
C VAL A 76 -5.29 11.60 11.72
N LEU A 77 -4.41 11.85 12.70
CA LEU A 77 -4.73 12.69 13.87
C LEU A 77 -4.75 14.16 13.45
N LEU A 78 -5.89 14.84 13.57
CA LEU A 78 -6.02 16.27 13.27
C LEU A 78 -5.75 17.16 14.48
N GLY A 79 -5.92 16.65 15.70
CA GLY A 79 -5.67 17.34 16.97
C GLY A 79 -6.55 16.79 18.09
N GLU A 80 -6.15 16.95 19.35
CA GLU A 80 -6.99 16.63 20.53
C GLU A 80 -7.60 15.22 20.54
N GLY A 81 -6.88 14.23 20.00
CA GLY A 81 -7.40 12.86 19.89
C GLY A 81 -8.43 12.64 18.78
N TYR A 82 -8.72 13.64 17.95
CA TYR A 82 -9.61 13.51 16.80
C TYR A 82 -8.88 12.89 15.59
N TYR A 83 -9.29 11.68 15.23
CA TYR A 83 -8.77 10.93 14.09
C TYR A 83 -9.79 10.89 12.95
N THR A 84 -9.30 10.94 11.71
CA THR A 84 -10.14 10.78 10.53
C THR A 84 -9.39 10.07 9.43
N GLU A 85 -10.11 9.26 8.64
CA GLU A 85 -9.58 8.70 7.41
C GLU A 85 -9.39 9.82 6.38
N ARG A 86 -8.25 9.78 5.67
CA ARG A 86 -7.89 10.70 4.59
C ARG A 86 -7.20 9.92 3.49
N SER A 87 -7.27 10.41 2.26
CA SER A 87 -6.48 9.81 1.19
C SER A 87 -4.98 9.97 1.46
N ALA A 88 -4.15 9.09 0.89
CA ALA A 88 -2.70 9.18 0.99
C ALA A 88 -2.19 10.55 0.50
N LYS A 89 -2.78 11.09 -0.57
CA LYS A 89 -2.47 12.44 -1.07
C LYS A 89 -2.75 13.52 -0.03
N GLN A 90 -3.97 13.54 0.51
CA GLN A 90 -4.37 14.52 1.54
C GLN A 90 -3.50 14.40 2.80
N THR A 91 -3.14 13.17 3.19
CA THR A 91 -2.28 12.91 4.34
C THR A 91 -0.90 13.54 4.14
N THR A 92 -0.29 13.34 2.97
CA THR A 92 0.99 13.96 2.62
C THR A 92 0.90 15.49 2.63
N GLU A 93 -0.17 16.08 2.11
CA GLU A 93 -0.39 17.53 2.16
C GLU A 93 -0.50 18.06 3.60
N ILE A 94 -1.22 17.36 4.48
CA ILE A 94 -1.33 17.69 5.90
C ILE A 94 0.04 17.63 6.58
N LEU A 95 0.80 16.56 6.36
CA LEU A 95 2.12 16.37 6.96
C LEU A 95 3.12 17.43 6.47
N CYS A 96 3.10 17.75 5.17
CA CYS A 96 3.94 18.79 4.59
C CYS A 96 3.68 20.16 5.23
N ARG A 97 2.40 20.56 5.34
CA ARG A 97 2.02 21.81 6.03
C ARG A 97 2.46 21.84 7.49
N ARG A 98 2.39 20.71 8.19
CA ARG A 98 2.89 20.59 9.57
C ARG A 98 4.40 20.74 9.64
N GLY A 99 5.13 20.13 8.71
CA GLY A 99 6.58 20.28 8.58
C GLY A 99 6.99 21.74 8.46
N ILE A 100 6.40 22.47 7.51
CA ILE A 100 6.67 23.91 7.30
C ILE A 100 6.41 24.73 8.57
N LYS A 101 5.31 24.46 9.27
CA LYS A 101 5.00 25.16 10.53
C LYS A 101 6.03 24.88 11.62
N LEU A 102 6.45 23.62 11.76
CA LEU A 102 7.47 23.22 12.73
C LEU A 102 8.82 23.83 12.41
N GLU A 103 9.25 23.80 11.15
CA GLU A 103 10.49 24.43 10.70
C GLU A 103 10.47 25.93 11.00
N THR A 104 9.37 26.62 10.71
CA THR A 104 9.21 28.04 11.03
C THR A 104 9.33 28.29 12.54
N GLN A 105 8.74 27.44 13.37
CA GLN A 105 8.83 27.56 14.83
C GLN A 105 10.25 27.31 15.34
N VAL A 106 10.94 26.31 14.77
CA VAL A 106 12.34 26.00 15.13
C VAL A 106 13.25 27.17 14.79
N GLU A 107 13.13 27.74 13.60
CA GLU A 107 13.94 28.90 13.21
C GLU A 107 13.64 30.13 14.08
N ALA A 108 12.38 30.40 14.40
CA ALA A 108 12.01 31.47 15.33
C ALA A 108 12.65 31.27 16.72
N MET A 109 12.62 30.04 17.25
CA MET A 109 13.25 29.71 18.54
C MET A 109 14.77 29.88 18.50
N LYS A 110 15.44 29.49 17.40
CA LYS A 110 16.88 29.70 17.23
C LYS A 110 17.23 31.18 17.28
N THR A 111 16.46 32.04 16.59
CA THR A 111 16.66 33.49 16.65
C THR A 111 16.48 34.01 18.08
N THR A 112 15.40 33.62 18.77
CA THR A 112 15.19 34.03 20.17
C THR A 112 16.33 33.60 21.08
N ILE A 113 16.87 32.39 20.91
CA ILE A 113 18.03 31.92 21.69
C ILE A 113 19.25 32.78 21.41
N ALA A 114 19.55 33.07 20.15
CA ALA A 114 20.70 33.90 19.78
C ALA A 114 20.60 35.33 20.34
N ASP A 115 19.41 35.93 20.31
CA ASP A 115 19.17 37.26 20.88
C ASP A 115 19.38 37.27 22.40
N LEU A 116 18.84 36.26 23.10
CA LEU A 116 19.01 36.12 24.55
C LEU A 116 20.47 35.86 24.95
N GLU A 117 21.22 35.08 24.17
CA GLU A 117 22.65 34.86 24.40
C GLU A 117 23.46 36.14 24.20
N ALA A 118 23.09 36.98 23.24
CA ALA A 118 23.73 38.28 23.03
C ALA A 118 23.42 39.25 24.17
N GLU A 119 22.18 39.28 24.65
CA GLU A 119 21.76 40.07 25.81
C GLU A 119 22.51 39.66 27.08
N ALA A 120 22.64 38.35 27.33
CA ALA A 120 23.40 37.84 28.47
C ALA A 120 24.87 38.30 28.46
N LYS A 121 25.54 38.23 27.31
CA LYS A 121 26.93 38.68 27.14
C LYS A 121 27.10 40.18 27.40
N LEU A 122 26.12 40.99 26.98
CA LEU A 122 26.12 42.43 27.23
C LEU A 122 26.02 42.72 28.74
N PHE A 123 25.21 41.97 29.47
CA PHE A 123 25.10 42.11 30.93
C PHE A 123 26.36 41.65 31.66
N GLU A 124 27.01 40.56 31.21
CA GLU A 124 28.30 40.11 31.75
C GLU A 124 29.38 41.20 31.58
N SER A 125 29.55 41.77 30.38
CA SER A 125 30.53 42.83 30.16
C SER A 125 30.26 44.08 31.01
N THR A 126 28.98 44.42 31.18
CA THR A 126 28.58 45.57 32.02
C THR A 126 28.89 45.31 33.50
N ALA A 127 28.68 44.08 33.98
CA ALA A 127 29.01 43.69 35.35
C ALA A 127 30.52 43.74 35.61
N ASP A 128 31.32 43.25 34.65
CA ASP A 128 32.78 43.32 34.72
C ASP A 128 33.27 44.77 34.81
N GLU A 129 32.78 45.66 33.93
CA GLU A 129 33.11 47.09 33.96
C GLU A 129 32.72 47.78 35.28
N ALA A 130 31.56 47.45 35.84
CA ALA A 130 31.10 47.98 37.11
C ALA A 130 31.99 47.52 38.28
N SER A 131 32.41 46.25 38.27
CA SER A 131 33.29 45.70 39.31
C SER A 131 34.68 46.35 39.33
N VAL A 132 35.23 46.67 38.16
CA VAL A 132 36.52 47.37 38.02
C VAL A 132 36.43 48.78 38.60
N LYS A 133 35.35 49.52 38.33
CA LYS A 133 35.17 50.89 38.86
C LYS A 133 35.08 50.94 40.39
N LEU A 134 34.52 49.92 41.03
CA LEU A 134 34.42 49.83 42.50
C LEU A 134 35.77 49.52 43.19
N CYS A 135 36.72 48.89 42.51
CA CYS A 135 38.06 48.61 43.05
C CYS A 135 39.02 49.80 43.00
N PHE A 136 38.69 50.89 42.29
CA PHE A 136 39.51 52.10 42.16
C PHE A 136 39.03 53.27 43.04
N HIS A 137 38.19 53.00 44.04
CA HIS A 137 37.77 53.95 45.08
C HIS A 137 38.09 53.37 46.47
#